data_AF-Q32A69-F1
#
_entry.id   AF-Q32A69-F1
#
_cell.length_a   1.000
_cell.length_b   1.000
_cell.length_c   1.000
_cell.angle_alpha   90.00
_cell.angle_beta   90.00
_cell.angle_gamma   90.00
#
_symmetry.space_group_name_H-M   'P 1'
#
loop_
_entity.id
_entity.type
_entity.pdbx_description
1 polymer ?
#
loop_
_entity_poly.entity_id
_entity_poly.type
_entity_poly.pdbx_seq_one_letter_code
_entity_poly.pdbx_strand_id
1 'polypeptide(L)'
;MTFRNCVAVDLGASSGRVMLARYERECRSLTLREIHRFNNGLHSQNGYVTWDVDSLESAIRLGLNKACEEGIRIDSIGIDTWGVDFVLLDQQGQRVGLPVAYRDSRTDGLMAQAQQQLGKRDIYQRSGIQFLPFNTASAVIASPLNGSRAAYLSSGTWSLMGFESQTPFTNDTALAANITNEGGAEGRYRVLKNIMGLWLLQRVLQERQINDLPALIAATQALPACRFIINPNDDRFINPDEMCSEIQAACRETAQPIPESDAELARCIFDSLALLYADVLHELAQLRGEDFSQLHIVGGGCQNTLLNQLCADACGIRVIAGPVEASTLGNIGIQLMTLDELNNVDDFHQVVSTTANLTTFTPNPDSEIAHYVAQLHSTRQTKELCA
;
A
#
# COMPACT_ATOMS: atom_id res chain seq x y z
N MET A 1 13.19 35.67 3.98
CA MET A 1 12.97 34.26 4.35
C MET A 1 12.08 33.66 3.28
N THR A 2 12.65 32.90 2.34
CA THR A 2 11.90 32.25 1.26
C THR A 2 11.57 30.83 1.70
N PHE A 3 10.44 30.69 2.39
CA PHE A 3 9.80 29.40 2.65
C PHE A 3 8.57 29.26 1.78
N ARG A 4 8.19 28.02 1.44
CA ARG A 4 6.92 27.70 0.77
C ARG A 4 5.99 26.95 1.69
N ASN A 5 4.71 27.29 1.65
CA ASN A 5 3.66 26.53 2.30
C ASN A 5 2.83 25.81 1.24
N CYS A 6 2.94 24.49 1.18
CA CYS A 6 2.23 23.65 0.23
C CYS A 6 1.18 22.84 0.99
N VAL A 7 -0.04 22.75 0.46
CA VAL A 7 -1.08 21.90 1.06
C VAL A 7 -1.19 20.61 0.26
N ALA A 8 -1.14 19.48 0.97
CA ALA A 8 -1.45 18.17 0.40
C ALA A 8 -2.79 17.69 0.95
N VAL A 9 -3.67 17.28 0.05
CA VAL A 9 -4.90 16.55 0.35
C VAL A 9 -4.65 15.10 -0.02
N ASP A 10 -4.63 14.23 0.97
CA ASP A 10 -4.33 12.79 0.84
C ASP A 10 -5.55 11.99 1.26
N LEU A 11 -6.22 11.35 0.30
CA LEU A 11 -7.42 10.56 0.51
C LEU A 11 -7.10 9.06 0.37
N GLY A 12 -7.04 8.37 1.50
CA GLY A 12 -6.98 6.91 1.55
C GLY A 12 -8.37 6.27 1.66
N ALA A 13 -8.46 4.96 1.44
CA ALA A 13 -9.72 4.21 1.53
C ALA A 13 -10.35 4.21 2.93
N SER A 14 -9.57 4.44 3.98
CA SER A 14 -10.02 4.43 5.38
C SER A 14 -9.93 5.80 6.09
N SER A 15 -9.26 6.79 5.51
CA SER A 15 -9.08 8.11 6.11
C SER A 15 -8.70 9.15 5.06
N GLY A 16 -9.15 10.39 5.22
CA GLY A 16 -8.64 11.54 4.46
C GLY A 16 -7.94 12.56 5.36
N ARG A 17 -7.00 13.30 4.78
CA ARG A 17 -6.14 14.26 5.47
C ARG A 17 -5.93 15.51 4.63
N VAL A 18 -5.91 16.67 5.28
CA VAL A 18 -5.37 17.92 4.75
C VAL A 18 -4.15 18.29 5.58
N MET A 19 -3.00 18.27 4.94
CA MET A 19 -1.69 18.45 5.54
C MET A 19 -1.05 19.72 4.99
N LEU A 20 -0.45 20.52 5.86
CA LEU A 20 0.35 21.68 5.48
C LEU A 20 1.83 21.33 5.60
N ALA A 21 2.56 21.46 4.50
CA ALA A 21 4.01 21.40 4.49
C ALA A 21 4.60 22.81 4.48
N ARG A 22 5.65 23.02 5.28
CA ARG A 22 6.53 24.18 5.17
C ARG A 22 7.90 23.70 4.72
N TYR A 23 8.38 24.21 3.60
CA TYR A 23 9.70 23.89 3.04
C TYR A 23 10.59 25.13 3.01
N GLU A 24 11.84 24.97 3.46
CA GLU A 24 12.88 26.00 3.44
C GLU A 24 14.09 25.50 2.65
N ARG A 25 14.28 26.03 1.43
CA ARG A 25 15.31 25.58 0.48
C ARG A 25 16.74 25.73 1.01
N GLU A 26 17.03 26.83 1.72
CA GLU A 26 18.39 27.15 2.21
C GLU A 26 18.92 26.10 3.20
N CYS A 27 18.07 25.63 4.12
CA CYS A 27 18.42 24.59 5.09
C CYS A 27 17.92 23.20 4.70
N ARG A 28 17.24 23.07 3.55
CA ARG A 28 16.59 21.84 3.06
C ARG A 28 15.68 21.19 4.11
N SER A 29 15.02 22.02 4.92
CA SER A 29 14.15 21.57 6.00
C SER A 29 12.70 21.50 5.51
N LEU A 30 12.05 20.36 5.76
CA LEU A 30 10.64 20.14 5.48
C LEU A 30 9.92 19.82 6.79
N THR A 31 8.83 20.52 7.10
CA THR A 31 7.98 20.18 8.25
C THR A 31 6.56 19.94 7.79
N LEU A 32 5.92 18.90 8.31
CA LEU A 32 4.51 18.60 8.07
C LEU A 32 3.67 18.89 9.30
N ARG A 33 2.49 19.47 9.09
CA ARG A 33 1.48 19.70 10.13
C ARG A 33 0.12 19.28 9.61
N GLU A 34 -0.59 18.47 10.39
CA GLU A 34 -1.98 18.13 10.11
C GLU A 34 -2.89 19.33 10.38
N ILE A 35 -3.68 19.73 9.38
CA ILE A 35 -4.69 20.78 9.51
C ILE A 35 -6.06 20.16 9.80
N HIS A 36 -6.35 19.04 9.14
CA HIS A 36 -7.60 18.34 9.31
C HIS A 36 -7.48 16.87 8.92
N ARG A 37 -7.98 15.98 9.79
CA ARG A 37 -8.18 14.56 9.50
C ARG A 37 -9.66 14.22 9.61
N PHE A 38 -10.12 13.36 8.72
CA PHE A 38 -11.51 12.91 8.65
C PHE A 38 -11.56 11.43 8.23
N ASN A 39 -12.65 10.76 8.60
CA ASN A 39 -12.87 9.38 8.21
C ASN A 39 -13.25 9.29 6.73
N ASN A 40 -12.79 8.24 6.07
CA ASN A 40 -13.32 7.78 4.79
C ASN A 40 -13.64 6.30 4.94
N GLY A 41 -14.58 5.80 4.14
CA GLY A 41 -14.97 4.41 4.19
C GLY A 41 -16.00 4.10 3.13
N LEU A 42 -16.30 2.81 3.01
CA LEU A 42 -17.32 2.31 2.09
C LEU A 42 -18.70 2.59 2.65
N HIS A 43 -19.63 3.03 1.80
CA HIS A 43 -21.03 3.22 2.14
C HIS A 43 -21.90 2.28 1.32
N SER A 44 -22.87 1.62 1.96
CA SER A 44 -23.89 0.87 1.23
C SER A 44 -25.02 1.81 0.82
N GLN A 45 -25.17 2.05 -0.49
CA GLN A 45 -26.17 2.95 -1.05
C GLN A 45 -26.91 2.26 -2.20
N ASN A 46 -28.21 2.03 -2.02
CA ASN A 46 -29.10 1.47 -3.06
C ASN A 46 -28.60 0.14 -3.67
N GLY A 47 -28.01 -0.73 -2.85
CA GLY A 47 -27.46 -2.02 -3.28
C GLY A 47 -26.05 -1.97 -3.86
N TYR A 48 -25.43 -0.78 -3.94
CA TYR A 48 -24.05 -0.59 -4.33
C TYR A 48 -23.17 -0.24 -3.14
N VAL A 49 -21.88 -0.50 -3.26
CA VAL A 49 -20.83 0.04 -2.40
C VAL A 49 -20.29 1.33 -3.03
N THR A 50 -20.38 2.45 -2.31
CA THR A 50 -20.08 3.80 -2.83
C THR A 50 -19.18 4.60 -1.91
N TRP A 51 -18.66 5.72 -2.42
CA TRP A 51 -17.97 6.76 -1.65
C TRP A 51 -18.86 7.96 -1.41
N ASP A 52 -18.84 8.53 -0.21
CA ASP A 52 -19.50 9.82 0.07
C ASP A 52 -18.63 11.00 -0.39
N VAL A 53 -18.59 11.21 -1.70
CA VAL A 53 -17.74 12.25 -2.33
C VAL A 53 -18.14 13.67 -1.93
N ASP A 54 -19.40 13.92 -1.55
CA ASP A 54 -19.85 15.24 -1.11
C ASP A 54 -19.29 15.55 0.29
N SER A 55 -19.32 14.56 1.20
CA SER A 55 -18.68 14.68 2.50
C SER A 55 -17.16 14.80 2.40
N LEU A 56 -16.53 14.06 1.48
CA LEU A 56 -15.09 14.21 1.19
C LEU A 56 -14.76 15.62 0.70
N GLU A 57 -15.50 16.15 -0.28
CA GLU A 57 -15.33 17.51 -0.76
C GLU A 57 -15.51 18.55 0.36
N SER A 58 -16.54 18.41 1.18
CA SER A 58 -16.81 19.27 2.33
C SER A 58 -15.65 19.25 3.35
N ALA A 59 -15.11 18.06 3.65
CA ALA A 59 -13.98 17.91 4.56
C ALA A 59 -12.70 18.53 3.99
N ILE A 60 -12.44 18.40 2.68
CA ILE A 60 -11.33 19.07 2.01
C ILE A 60 -11.47 20.59 2.15
N ARG A 61 -12.66 21.14 1.82
CA ARG A 61 -12.95 22.57 1.94
C ARG A 61 -12.76 23.07 3.37
N LEU A 62 -13.20 22.29 4.37
CA LEU A 62 -12.99 22.62 5.78
C LEU A 62 -11.49 22.70 6.13
N GLY A 63 -10.67 21.74 5.70
CA GLY A 63 -9.22 21.76 5.91
C GLY A 63 -8.53 22.93 5.21
N LEU A 64 -8.92 23.25 3.97
CA LEU A 64 -8.39 24.39 3.22
C LEU A 64 -8.75 25.73 3.88
N ASN A 65 -10.01 25.89 4.31
CA ASN A 65 -10.46 27.11 4.99
C ASN A 65 -9.72 27.32 6.32
N LYS A 66 -9.50 26.26 7.11
CA LYS A 66 -8.68 26.34 8.33
C LYS A 66 -7.27 26.85 8.04
N ALA A 67 -6.61 26.36 6.99
CA ALA A 67 -5.28 26.83 6.61
C ALA A 67 -5.28 28.32 6.22
N CYS A 68 -6.33 28.80 5.55
CA CYS A 68 -6.52 30.21 5.23
C CYS A 68 -6.79 31.08 6.47
N GLU A 69 -7.60 30.60 7.41
CA GLU A 69 -7.97 31.31 8.65
C GLU A 69 -6.78 31.55 9.58
N GLU A 70 -5.75 30.70 9.52
CA GLU A 70 -4.49 30.89 10.25
C GLU A 70 -3.61 32.02 9.67
N GLY A 71 -4.02 32.68 8.58
CA GLY A 71 -3.27 33.76 7.93
C GLY A 71 -2.01 33.28 7.21
N ILE A 72 -1.93 31.98 6.89
CA ILE A 72 -0.80 31.36 6.21
C ILE A 72 -0.93 31.60 4.71
N ARG A 73 0.13 32.11 4.08
CA ARG A 73 0.20 32.21 2.62
C ARG A 73 0.46 30.82 2.02
N ILE A 74 -0.56 30.22 1.42
CA ILE A 74 -0.45 28.97 0.67
C ILE A 74 0.14 29.27 -0.71
N ASP A 75 1.21 28.57 -1.09
CA ASP A 75 1.87 28.68 -2.40
C ASP A 75 1.30 27.70 -3.43
N SER A 76 0.83 26.52 -2.99
CA SER A 76 0.22 25.51 -3.87
C SER A 76 -0.68 24.53 -3.09
N ILE A 77 -1.58 23.85 -3.82
CA ILE A 77 -2.43 22.76 -3.32
C ILE A 77 -2.29 21.59 -4.30
N GLY A 78 -2.13 20.37 -3.78
CA GLY A 78 -2.14 19.12 -4.55
C GLY A 78 -3.05 18.10 -3.91
N ILE A 79 -3.74 17.29 -4.72
CA ILE A 79 -4.67 16.26 -4.26
C ILE A 79 -4.21 14.90 -4.78
N ASP A 80 -4.10 13.92 -3.89
CA ASP A 80 -3.89 12.52 -4.23
C ASP A 80 -4.91 11.62 -3.52
N THR A 81 -5.27 10.51 -4.18
CA THR A 81 -6.32 9.59 -3.74
C THR A 81 -5.92 8.14 -3.98
N TRP A 82 -6.74 7.18 -3.53
CA TRP A 82 -6.71 5.82 -4.08
C TRP A 82 -7.05 5.85 -5.59
N GLY A 83 -6.56 4.86 -6.35
CA GLY A 83 -6.74 4.81 -7.80
C GLY A 83 -7.96 4.00 -8.25
N VAL A 84 -8.03 3.80 -9.57
CA VAL A 84 -9.11 3.17 -10.36
C VAL A 84 -10.49 3.82 -10.31
N ASP A 85 -10.98 4.25 -9.16
CA ASP A 85 -12.32 4.80 -9.06
C ASP A 85 -12.47 6.12 -9.81
N PHE A 86 -13.69 6.38 -10.27
CA PHE A 86 -14.02 7.54 -11.09
C PHE A 86 -15.40 8.08 -10.74
N VAL A 87 -15.62 9.36 -11.09
CA VAL A 87 -16.93 10.03 -11.01
C VAL A 87 -17.32 10.46 -12.41
N LEU A 88 -18.48 9.99 -12.88
CA LEU A 88 -19.02 10.41 -14.17
C LEU A 88 -19.69 11.79 -14.04
N LEU A 89 -19.46 12.67 -15.01
CA LEU A 89 -20.04 14.01 -15.06
C LEU A 89 -20.80 14.22 -16.38
N ASP A 90 -21.91 14.95 -16.33
CA ASP A 90 -22.59 15.44 -17.52
C ASP A 90 -21.93 16.72 -18.06
N GLN A 91 -22.48 17.24 -19.17
CA GLN A 91 -21.99 18.47 -19.80
C GLN A 91 -22.17 19.74 -18.93
N GLN A 92 -22.98 19.69 -17.86
CA GLN A 92 -23.15 20.76 -16.87
C GLN A 92 -22.21 20.59 -15.66
N GLY A 93 -21.38 19.54 -15.64
CA GLY A 93 -20.51 19.21 -14.51
C GLY A 93 -21.26 18.60 -13.34
N GLN A 94 -22.50 18.12 -13.52
CA GLN A 94 -23.24 17.41 -12.49
C GLN A 94 -22.92 15.91 -12.55
N ARG A 95 -22.90 15.26 -11.38
CA ARG A 95 -22.61 13.82 -11.29
C ARG A 95 -23.70 13.00 -11.98
N VAL A 96 -23.27 12.00 -12.75
CA VAL A 96 -24.14 11.01 -13.42
C VAL A 96 -24.02 9.67 -12.70
N GLY A 97 -25.11 9.25 -12.04
CA GLY A 97 -25.11 8.01 -11.27
C GLY A 97 -24.37 8.12 -9.93
N LEU A 98 -24.02 6.97 -9.35
CA LEU A 98 -23.35 6.88 -8.06
C LEU A 98 -21.81 6.80 -8.21
N PRO A 99 -21.03 7.37 -7.27
CA PRO A 99 -19.57 7.17 -7.19
C PRO A 99 -19.27 5.76 -6.62
N VAL A 100 -19.54 4.74 -7.42
CA VAL A 100 -19.39 3.33 -7.02
C VAL A 100 -17.92 3.00 -6.78
N ALA A 101 -17.64 2.39 -5.63
CA ALA A 101 -16.31 2.03 -5.18
C ALA A 101 -15.79 0.76 -5.85
N TYR A 102 -14.47 0.59 -5.92
CA TYR A 102 -13.83 -0.62 -6.44
C TYR A 102 -14.13 -1.90 -5.64
N ARG A 103 -14.72 -1.77 -4.45
CA ARG A 103 -15.15 -2.88 -3.58
C ARG A 103 -16.54 -3.41 -3.91
N ASP A 104 -17.23 -2.78 -4.85
CA ASP A 104 -18.53 -3.19 -5.35
C ASP A 104 -18.43 -4.43 -6.25
N SER A 105 -19.41 -5.32 -6.15
CA SER A 105 -19.45 -6.58 -6.91
C SER A 105 -19.92 -6.42 -8.36
N ARG A 106 -20.22 -5.20 -8.85
CA ARG A 106 -20.65 -4.98 -10.25
C ARG A 106 -19.67 -5.48 -11.31
N THR A 107 -18.39 -5.65 -10.94
CA THR A 107 -17.34 -6.10 -11.85
C THR A 107 -17.10 -7.62 -11.83
N ASP A 108 -17.83 -8.37 -11.00
CA ASP A 108 -17.67 -9.81 -10.87
C ASP A 108 -17.86 -10.50 -12.23
N GLY A 109 -16.90 -11.37 -12.57
CA GLY A 109 -16.87 -12.09 -13.85
C GLY A 109 -16.42 -11.28 -15.07
N LEU A 110 -16.45 -9.93 -15.03
CA LEU A 110 -16.10 -9.09 -16.19
C LEU A 110 -14.63 -9.19 -16.59
N MET A 111 -13.72 -9.38 -15.62
CA MET A 111 -12.29 -9.57 -15.90
C MET A 111 -12.05 -10.87 -16.69
N ALA A 112 -12.68 -11.97 -16.29
CA ALA A 112 -12.59 -13.25 -17.00
C ALA A 112 -13.19 -13.14 -18.41
N GLN A 113 -14.33 -12.44 -18.54
CA GLN A 113 -14.92 -12.15 -19.84
C GLN A 113 -13.98 -11.34 -20.75
N ALA A 114 -13.34 -10.29 -20.23
CA ALA A 114 -12.38 -9.48 -20.99
C ALA A 114 -11.18 -10.31 -21.45
N GLN A 115 -10.62 -11.16 -20.58
CA GLN A 115 -9.54 -12.07 -20.91
C GLN A 115 -9.94 -13.09 -21.99
N GLN A 116 -11.17 -13.59 -21.98
CA GLN A 116 -11.69 -14.51 -22.98
C GLN A 116 -11.94 -13.82 -24.34
N GLN A 117 -12.47 -12.59 -24.34
CA GLN A 117 -12.85 -11.87 -25.56
C GLN A 117 -11.67 -11.19 -26.25
N LEU A 118 -10.77 -10.56 -25.49
CA LEU A 118 -9.64 -9.78 -26.03
C LEU A 118 -8.33 -10.57 -25.99
N GLY A 119 -8.26 -11.60 -25.14
CA GLY A 119 -7.04 -12.35 -24.87
C GLY A 119 -6.26 -11.75 -23.71
N LYS A 120 -6.01 -12.54 -22.67
CA LYS A 120 -5.21 -12.15 -21.49
C LYS A 120 -3.86 -11.54 -21.87
N ARG A 121 -3.15 -12.16 -22.81
CA ARG A 121 -1.85 -11.68 -23.28
C ARG A 121 -1.94 -10.34 -24.02
N ASP A 122 -2.95 -10.15 -24.87
CA ASP A 122 -3.11 -8.91 -25.64
C ASP A 122 -3.42 -7.72 -24.71
N ILE A 123 -4.33 -7.90 -23.74
CA ILE A 123 -4.60 -6.89 -22.71
C ILE A 123 -3.31 -6.51 -21.99
N TYR A 124 -2.57 -7.50 -21.49
CA TYR A 124 -1.38 -7.27 -20.67
C TYR A 124 -0.22 -6.64 -21.45
N GLN A 125 0.01 -7.06 -22.70
CA GLN A 125 1.06 -6.48 -23.53
C GLN A 125 0.75 -5.02 -23.91
N ARG A 126 -0.52 -4.67 -24.06
CA ARG A 126 -0.94 -3.30 -24.38
C ARG A 126 -0.87 -2.35 -23.19
N SER A 127 -1.27 -2.80 -22.01
CA SER A 127 -1.37 -1.94 -20.82
C SER A 127 -0.15 -2.04 -19.91
N GLY A 128 0.45 -3.22 -19.79
CA GLY A 128 1.43 -3.55 -18.76
C GLY A 128 0.88 -3.56 -17.35
N ILE A 129 -0.45 -3.54 -17.18
CA ILE A 129 -1.13 -3.44 -15.88
C ILE A 129 -1.62 -4.82 -15.43
N GLN A 130 -1.45 -5.11 -14.14
CA GLN A 130 -1.91 -6.36 -13.56
C GLN A 130 -3.43 -6.52 -13.65
N PHE A 131 -3.88 -7.77 -13.63
CA PHE A 131 -5.29 -8.11 -13.59
C PHE A 131 -5.81 -7.95 -12.17
N LEU A 132 -6.42 -6.80 -11.92
CA LEU A 132 -7.14 -6.45 -10.70
C LEU A 132 -8.40 -5.65 -11.03
N PRO A 133 -9.34 -5.58 -10.08
CA PRO A 133 -10.39 -4.59 -10.12
C PRO A 133 -9.99 -3.17 -9.66
N PHE A 134 -8.74 -2.86 -9.25
CA PHE A 134 -8.29 -1.51 -8.76
C PHE A 134 -6.73 -1.25 -8.74
N ASN A 135 -6.23 0.01 -8.55
CA ASN A 135 -4.78 0.44 -8.56
C ASN A 135 -4.45 1.71 -7.67
N THR A 136 -3.17 2.16 -7.46
CA THR A 136 -2.78 3.36 -6.62
C THR A 136 -1.34 3.92 -6.86
N ALA A 137 -1.10 5.26 -6.85
CA ALA A 137 0.16 5.89 -7.34
C ALA A 137 1.16 6.63 -6.39
N SER A 138 0.75 7.50 -5.46
CA SER A 138 1.62 8.58 -4.94
C SER A 138 2.75 8.20 -3.97
N ALA A 139 2.60 7.13 -3.17
CA ALA A 139 3.48 6.85 -2.03
C ALA A 139 4.97 6.54 -2.39
N VAL A 140 5.25 6.16 -3.64
CA VAL A 140 6.61 5.75 -4.05
C VAL A 140 7.57 6.93 -4.11
N ILE A 141 7.11 8.13 -4.48
CA ILE A 141 7.94 9.36 -4.60
C ILE A 141 8.55 9.78 -3.25
N ALA A 142 7.96 9.39 -2.12
CA ALA A 142 8.48 9.70 -0.78
C ALA A 142 9.19 8.51 -0.11
N SER A 143 9.31 7.39 -0.79
CA SER A 143 10.13 6.28 -0.30
C SER A 143 11.59 6.64 -0.54
N PRO A 144 12.46 6.76 0.48
CA PRO A 144 13.84 7.24 0.31
C PRO A 144 14.74 6.16 -0.30
N LEU A 145 14.40 5.72 -1.52
CA LEU A 145 15.07 4.67 -2.27
C LEU A 145 16.51 5.11 -2.59
N ASN A 146 17.46 4.21 -2.33
CA ASN A 146 18.88 4.44 -2.60
C ASN A 146 19.42 3.41 -3.60
N GLY A 147 19.41 3.77 -4.89
CA GLY A 147 19.96 2.96 -5.98
C GLY A 147 19.07 1.80 -6.42
N SER A 148 19.55 1.04 -7.42
CA SER A 148 18.79 -0.03 -8.08
C SER A 148 18.45 -1.22 -7.19
N ARG A 149 19.15 -1.38 -6.05
CA ARG A 149 18.98 -2.49 -5.10
C ARG A 149 18.07 -2.13 -3.92
N ALA A 150 17.21 -1.13 -4.06
CA ALA A 150 16.18 -0.78 -3.10
C ALA A 150 14.79 -1.15 -3.65
N ALA A 151 13.99 -1.83 -2.83
CA ALA A 151 12.57 -2.04 -3.08
C ALA A 151 11.74 -1.17 -2.11
N TYR A 152 10.46 -0.99 -2.42
CA TYR A 152 9.50 -0.36 -1.52
C TYR A 152 8.33 -1.30 -1.21
N LEU A 153 7.71 -1.07 -0.06
CA LEU A 153 6.43 -1.60 0.37
C LEU A 153 5.59 -0.42 0.89
N SER A 154 4.67 0.08 0.06
CA SER A 154 3.68 1.05 0.51
C SER A 154 2.58 0.33 1.29
N SER A 155 2.60 0.46 2.61
CA SER A 155 1.76 -0.30 3.53
C SER A 155 0.63 0.55 4.12
N GLY A 156 -0.60 0.24 3.74
CA GLY A 156 -1.84 0.82 4.25
C GLY A 156 -2.98 -0.19 4.16
N THR A 157 -4.19 0.25 3.79
CA THR A 157 -5.30 -0.67 3.46
C THR A 157 -4.84 -1.71 2.44
N TRP A 158 -4.15 -1.26 1.40
CA TRP A 158 -3.38 -2.10 0.48
C TRP A 158 -1.90 -2.12 0.87
N SER A 159 -1.23 -3.20 0.52
CA SER A 159 0.23 -3.29 0.50
C SER A 159 0.71 -3.34 -0.96
N LEU A 160 1.53 -2.38 -1.38
CA LEU A 160 2.08 -2.35 -2.74
C LEU A 160 3.58 -2.58 -2.65
N MET A 161 4.05 -3.75 -3.06
CA MET A 161 5.47 -4.10 -3.04
C MET A 161 6.05 -4.02 -4.44
N GLY A 162 7.15 -3.31 -4.63
CA GLY A 162 7.72 -3.09 -5.95
C GLY A 162 9.09 -2.41 -5.96
N PHE A 163 9.52 -2.04 -7.17
CA PHE A 163 10.74 -1.30 -7.46
C PHE A 163 10.52 -0.32 -8.62
N GLU A 164 11.40 0.68 -8.75
CA GLU A 164 11.39 1.60 -9.89
C GLU A 164 12.19 1.05 -11.07
N SER A 165 11.69 1.23 -12.29
CA SER A 165 12.37 0.85 -13.54
C SER A 165 12.16 1.90 -14.63
N GLN A 166 13.16 2.10 -15.49
CA GLN A 166 13.02 2.96 -16.68
C GLN A 166 12.23 2.29 -17.81
N THR A 167 12.07 0.97 -17.76
CA THR A 167 11.34 0.19 -18.76
C THR A 167 10.33 -0.74 -18.10
N PRO A 168 9.14 -0.95 -18.70
CA PRO A 168 8.16 -1.87 -18.15
C PRO A 168 8.55 -3.32 -18.44
N PHE A 169 8.03 -4.24 -17.64
CA PHE A 169 8.15 -5.68 -17.82
C PHE A 169 6.79 -6.26 -18.24
N THR A 170 6.65 -6.62 -19.51
CA THR A 170 5.42 -7.19 -20.09
C THR A 170 5.63 -8.59 -20.69
N ASN A 171 6.74 -9.23 -20.30
CA ASN A 171 7.09 -10.59 -20.72
C ASN A 171 6.21 -11.64 -20.00
N ASP A 172 6.32 -12.90 -20.44
CA ASP A 172 5.49 -13.98 -19.93
C ASP A 172 5.76 -14.27 -18.42
N THR A 173 6.97 -13.98 -17.92
CA THR A 173 7.31 -14.05 -16.49
C THR A 173 6.52 -13.04 -15.66
N ALA A 174 6.48 -11.77 -16.09
CA ALA A 174 5.72 -10.71 -15.42
C ALA A 174 4.21 -11.00 -15.46
N LEU A 175 3.72 -11.49 -16.61
CA LEU A 175 2.32 -11.89 -16.77
C LEU A 175 1.94 -13.05 -15.84
N ALA A 176 2.80 -14.06 -15.72
CA ALA A 176 2.56 -15.21 -14.85
C ALA A 176 2.50 -14.81 -13.37
N ALA A 177 3.38 -13.89 -12.95
CA ALA A 177 3.40 -13.34 -11.60
C ALA A 177 2.28 -12.30 -11.32
N ASN A 178 1.54 -11.88 -12.35
CA ASN A 178 0.55 -10.80 -12.31
C ASN A 178 1.14 -9.46 -11.80
N ILE A 179 2.35 -9.14 -12.26
CA ILE A 179 3.05 -7.89 -11.93
C ILE A 179 2.49 -6.73 -12.76
N THR A 180 2.42 -5.54 -12.20
CA THR A 180 1.97 -4.31 -12.87
C THR A 180 3.13 -3.36 -13.13
N ASN A 181 2.99 -2.53 -14.15
CA ASN A 181 3.91 -1.47 -14.53
C ASN A 181 3.17 -0.13 -14.49
N GLU A 182 2.88 0.36 -13.29
CA GLU A 182 2.15 1.61 -13.16
C GLU A 182 3.04 2.81 -13.49
N GLY A 183 2.44 3.90 -13.98
CA GLY A 183 3.15 5.15 -14.18
C GLY A 183 3.66 5.74 -12.86
N GLY A 184 4.88 6.27 -12.89
CA GLY A 184 5.49 7.06 -11.82
C GLY A 184 6.03 8.39 -12.33
N ALA A 185 6.53 9.21 -11.41
CA ALA A 185 7.18 10.47 -11.76
C ALA A 185 8.42 10.22 -12.64
N GLU A 186 8.78 11.21 -13.46
CA GLU A 186 9.94 11.15 -14.38
C GLU A 186 9.89 10.00 -15.41
N GLY A 187 8.71 9.39 -15.62
CA GLY A 187 8.57 8.22 -16.50
C GLY A 187 9.14 6.93 -15.91
N ARG A 188 9.52 6.93 -14.62
CA ARG A 188 9.96 5.72 -13.90
C ARG A 188 8.73 4.85 -13.64
N TYR A 189 8.68 3.68 -14.27
CA TYR A 189 7.65 2.69 -14.01
C TYR A 189 7.78 2.16 -12.59
N ARG A 190 6.65 2.05 -11.92
CA ARG A 190 6.51 1.38 -10.63
C ARG A 190 6.15 -0.07 -10.90
N VAL A 191 7.17 -0.93 -10.94
CA VAL A 191 7.05 -2.36 -11.20
C VAL A 191 6.70 -3.04 -9.88
N LEU A 192 5.44 -3.38 -9.69
CA LEU A 192 4.92 -3.80 -8.39
C LEU A 192 3.88 -4.90 -8.49
N LYS A 193 3.45 -5.39 -7.33
CA LYS A 193 2.30 -6.29 -7.19
C LYS A 193 1.46 -5.85 -6.00
N ASN A 194 0.15 -5.75 -6.20
CA ASN A 194 -0.76 -5.51 -5.08
C ASN A 194 -0.84 -6.73 -4.15
N ILE A 195 -0.88 -6.42 -2.87
CA ILE A 195 -1.06 -7.35 -1.76
C ILE A 195 -2.20 -6.81 -0.91
N MET A 196 -3.16 -7.65 -0.51
CA MET A 196 -4.40 -7.25 0.18
C MET A 196 -4.15 -6.37 1.40
N GLY A 197 -3.02 -6.53 2.08
CA GLY A 197 -2.52 -5.59 3.07
C GLY A 197 -3.32 -5.59 4.37
N LEU A 198 -3.32 -4.45 5.06
CA LEU A 198 -3.95 -4.32 6.39
C LEU A 198 -5.47 -4.19 6.32
N TRP A 199 -6.09 -4.27 5.13
CA TRP A 199 -7.53 -4.42 4.97
C TRP A 199 -8.11 -5.55 5.82
N LEU A 200 -7.45 -6.72 5.84
CA LEU A 200 -7.87 -7.85 6.67
C LEU A 200 -7.96 -7.45 8.14
N LEU A 201 -6.92 -6.78 8.64
CA LEU A 201 -6.90 -6.33 10.04
C LEU A 201 -7.94 -5.25 10.30
N GLN A 202 -8.12 -4.28 9.40
CA GLN A 202 -9.15 -3.24 9.53
C GLN A 202 -10.55 -3.84 9.71
N ARG A 203 -10.87 -4.87 8.92
CA ARG A 203 -12.13 -5.60 9.02
C ARG A 203 -12.26 -6.40 10.30
N VAL A 204 -11.21 -7.10 10.74
CA VAL A 204 -11.19 -7.82 12.03
C VAL A 204 -11.38 -6.85 13.21
N LEU A 205 -10.68 -5.71 13.23
CA LEU A 205 -10.81 -4.70 14.29
C LEU A 205 -12.26 -4.18 14.38
N GLN A 206 -12.90 -3.94 13.24
CA GLN A 206 -14.29 -3.51 13.16
C GLN A 206 -15.25 -4.61 13.68
N GLU A 207 -15.11 -5.84 13.19
CA GLU A 207 -15.98 -6.97 13.56
C GLU A 207 -15.84 -7.38 15.04
N ARG A 208 -14.64 -7.25 15.61
CA ARG A 208 -14.34 -7.58 17.01
C ARG A 208 -14.40 -6.37 17.95
N GLN A 209 -14.74 -5.19 17.44
CA GLN A 209 -14.84 -3.94 18.21
C GLN A 209 -13.55 -3.59 18.98
N ILE A 210 -12.39 -3.88 18.37
CA ILE A 210 -11.07 -3.64 18.96
C ILE A 210 -10.65 -2.20 18.67
N ASN A 211 -10.48 -1.41 19.73
CA ASN A 211 -10.08 0.01 19.63
C ASN A 211 -8.63 0.27 20.03
N ASP A 212 -7.95 -0.71 20.65
CA ASP A 212 -6.55 -0.61 21.10
C ASP A 212 -5.64 -1.50 20.25
N LEU A 213 -5.27 -0.98 19.07
CA LEU A 213 -4.36 -1.66 18.15
C LEU A 213 -2.96 -1.90 18.76
N PRO A 214 -2.33 -0.96 19.50
CA PRO A 214 -1.07 -1.22 20.18
C PRO A 214 -1.13 -2.40 21.15
N ALA A 215 -2.17 -2.51 21.98
CA ALA A 215 -2.35 -3.63 22.89
C ALA A 215 -2.53 -4.96 22.14
N LEU A 216 -3.28 -4.95 21.04
CA LEU A 216 -3.43 -6.12 20.17
C LEU A 216 -2.08 -6.59 19.61
N ILE A 217 -1.27 -5.68 19.06
CA ILE A 217 0.06 -6.01 18.51
C ILE A 217 0.96 -6.61 19.59
N ALA A 218 0.96 -6.04 20.80
CA ALA A 218 1.73 -6.57 21.92
C ALA A 218 1.29 -7.98 22.34
N ALA A 219 -0.02 -8.25 22.37
CA ALA A 219 -0.56 -9.58 22.65
C ALA A 219 -0.21 -10.59 21.53
N THR A 220 -0.30 -10.17 20.27
CA THR A 220 0.06 -11.00 19.11
C THR A 220 1.54 -11.36 19.08
N GLN A 221 2.43 -10.48 19.53
CA GLN A 221 3.87 -10.75 19.59
C GLN A 221 4.21 -11.91 20.55
N ALA A 222 3.38 -12.18 21.56
CA ALA A 222 3.58 -13.30 22.50
C ALA A 222 3.12 -14.66 21.93
N LEU A 223 2.41 -14.68 20.80
CA LEU A 223 1.96 -15.90 20.15
C LEU A 223 3.04 -16.47 19.22
N PRO A 224 3.19 -17.81 19.15
CA PRO A 224 4.08 -18.47 18.20
C PRO A 224 3.73 -18.13 16.75
N ALA A 225 4.76 -18.02 15.90
CA ALA A 225 4.60 -17.68 14.49
C ALA A 225 4.12 -18.86 13.64
N CYS A 226 3.56 -18.55 12.49
CA CYS A 226 3.33 -19.45 11.36
C CYS A 226 2.47 -20.69 11.69
N ARG A 227 1.60 -20.59 12.69
CA ARG A 227 0.58 -21.61 13.00
C ARG A 227 -0.67 -21.50 12.15
N PHE A 228 -0.95 -20.28 11.66
CA PHE A 228 -2.14 -19.93 10.89
C PHE A 228 -1.68 -19.14 9.66
N ILE A 229 -1.73 -19.77 8.49
CA ILE A 229 -1.28 -19.19 7.23
C ILE A 229 -2.43 -19.26 6.23
N ILE A 230 -2.82 -18.09 5.73
CA ILE A 230 -3.75 -17.92 4.61
C ILE A 230 -3.01 -17.31 3.43
N ASN A 231 -3.62 -17.30 2.23
CA ASN A 231 -3.17 -16.45 1.14
C ASN A 231 -3.97 -15.14 1.18
N PRO A 232 -3.40 -14.01 1.64
CA PRO A 232 -4.14 -12.75 1.71
C PRO A 232 -4.67 -12.26 0.36
N ASN A 233 -4.05 -12.68 -0.76
CA ASN A 233 -4.45 -12.30 -2.12
C ASN A 233 -5.51 -13.20 -2.75
N ASP A 234 -6.11 -14.12 -1.98
CA ASP A 234 -7.29 -14.83 -2.44
C ASP A 234 -8.49 -13.87 -2.59
N ASP A 235 -9.22 -13.97 -3.70
CA ASP A 235 -10.35 -13.10 -4.03
C ASP A 235 -11.43 -13.09 -2.93
N ARG A 236 -11.53 -14.17 -2.13
CA ARG A 236 -12.45 -14.26 -0.99
C ARG A 236 -12.24 -13.16 0.06
N PHE A 237 -11.06 -12.54 0.10
CA PHE A 237 -10.74 -11.48 1.06
C PHE A 237 -10.97 -10.05 0.51
N ILE A 238 -11.41 -9.89 -0.74
CA ILE A 238 -11.64 -8.56 -1.34
C ILE A 238 -12.68 -7.78 -0.53
N ASN A 239 -13.84 -8.39 -0.24
CA ASN A 239 -14.88 -7.76 0.56
C ASN A 239 -15.90 -8.79 1.11
N PRO A 240 -15.48 -9.79 1.91
CA PRO A 240 -16.41 -10.75 2.50
C PRO A 240 -17.38 -10.05 3.46
N ASP A 241 -18.57 -10.62 3.68
CA ASP A 241 -19.51 -10.11 4.69
C ASP A 241 -18.93 -10.23 6.11
N GLU A 242 -18.25 -11.35 6.41
CA GLU A 242 -17.59 -11.61 7.70
C GLU A 242 -16.12 -12.03 7.50
N MET A 243 -15.19 -11.09 7.67
CA MET A 243 -13.75 -11.32 7.49
C MET A 243 -13.20 -12.36 8.47
N CYS A 244 -13.62 -12.32 9.74
CA CYS A 244 -13.17 -13.29 10.74
C CYS A 244 -13.56 -14.72 10.35
N SER A 245 -14.81 -14.92 9.93
CA SER A 245 -15.33 -16.22 9.49
C SER A 245 -14.57 -16.71 8.24
N GLU A 246 -14.27 -15.82 7.29
CA GLU A 246 -13.54 -16.15 6.06
C GLU A 246 -12.08 -16.57 6.34
N ILE A 247 -11.38 -15.87 7.25
CA ILE A 247 -10.02 -16.25 7.69
C ILE A 247 -10.05 -17.65 8.34
N GLN A 248 -11.02 -17.89 9.21
CA GLN A 248 -11.18 -19.18 9.88
C GLN A 248 -11.52 -20.32 8.90
N ALA A 249 -12.33 -20.04 7.87
CA ALA A 249 -12.64 -20.98 6.80
C ALA A 249 -11.39 -21.36 6.02
N ALA A 250 -10.57 -20.39 5.59
CA ALA A 250 -9.33 -20.64 4.86
C ALA A 250 -8.31 -21.49 5.66
N CYS A 251 -8.17 -21.25 6.96
CA CYS A 251 -7.33 -22.10 7.83
C CYS A 251 -7.90 -23.53 7.95
N ARG A 252 -9.22 -23.67 8.10
CA ARG A 252 -9.88 -24.98 8.19
C ARG A 252 -9.73 -25.81 6.92
N GLU A 253 -9.89 -25.17 5.74
CA GLU A 253 -9.75 -25.81 4.42
C GLU A 253 -8.35 -26.38 4.19
N THR A 254 -7.33 -25.81 4.83
CA THR A 254 -5.93 -26.24 4.75
C THR A 254 -5.49 -27.11 5.93
N ALA A 255 -6.45 -27.60 6.73
CA ALA A 255 -6.23 -28.46 7.90
C ALA A 255 -5.29 -27.86 8.97
N GLN A 256 -5.26 -26.53 9.06
CA GLN A 256 -4.52 -25.80 10.10
C GLN A 256 -5.39 -25.65 11.35
N PRO A 257 -4.80 -25.38 12.54
CA PRO A 257 -5.58 -24.91 13.68
C PRO A 257 -6.35 -23.63 13.29
N ILE A 258 -7.48 -23.36 13.96
CA ILE A 258 -8.34 -22.22 13.63
C ILE A 258 -7.94 -21.05 14.54
N PRO A 259 -7.60 -19.86 14.00
CA PRO A 259 -7.37 -18.68 14.81
C PRO A 259 -8.71 -18.14 15.35
N GLU A 260 -8.90 -18.15 16.67
CA GLU A 260 -10.18 -17.80 17.30
C GLU A 260 -10.11 -16.48 18.07
N SER A 261 -9.07 -16.28 18.86
CA SER A 261 -8.86 -15.06 19.62
C SER A 261 -8.42 -13.89 18.74
N ASP A 262 -8.63 -12.67 19.22
CA ASP A 262 -8.23 -11.44 18.52
C ASP A 262 -6.73 -11.46 18.16
N ALA A 263 -5.89 -11.89 19.11
CA ALA A 263 -4.45 -11.97 18.92
C ALA A 263 -4.06 -13.06 17.90
N GLU A 264 -4.78 -14.19 17.85
CA GLU A 264 -4.55 -15.25 16.85
C GLU A 264 -4.98 -14.84 15.45
N LEU A 265 -6.11 -14.14 15.31
CA LEU A 265 -6.54 -13.57 14.02
C LEU A 265 -5.51 -12.56 13.51
N ALA A 266 -5.03 -11.66 14.37
CA ALA A 266 -3.95 -10.74 14.02
C ALA A 266 -2.64 -11.47 13.70
N ARG A 267 -2.28 -12.54 14.44
CA ARG A 267 -1.09 -13.37 14.16
C ARG A 267 -1.18 -13.99 12.78
N CYS A 268 -2.33 -14.58 12.45
CA CYS A 268 -2.62 -15.15 11.14
C CYS A 268 -2.38 -14.13 10.03
N ILE A 269 -2.92 -12.92 10.19
CA ILE A 269 -2.79 -11.85 9.20
C ILE A 269 -1.32 -11.43 9.03
N PHE A 270 -0.61 -11.15 10.12
CA PHE A 270 0.77 -10.66 10.04
C PHE A 270 1.74 -11.69 9.46
N ASP A 271 1.63 -12.96 9.85
CA ASP A 271 2.47 -14.03 9.31
C ASP A 271 2.18 -14.25 7.84
N SER A 272 0.90 -14.32 7.47
CA SER A 272 0.48 -14.53 6.08
C SER A 272 0.92 -13.38 5.17
N LEU A 273 0.83 -12.14 5.65
CA LEU A 273 1.34 -10.98 4.92
C LEU A 273 2.86 -11.03 4.78
N ALA A 274 3.60 -11.31 5.86
CA ALA A 274 5.07 -11.38 5.80
C ALA A 274 5.59 -12.49 4.86
N LEU A 275 4.93 -13.65 4.85
CA LEU A 275 5.25 -14.73 3.89
C LEU A 275 4.94 -14.31 2.44
N LEU A 276 3.79 -13.68 2.20
CA LEU A 276 3.46 -13.17 0.87
C LEU A 276 4.40 -12.05 0.43
N TYR A 277 4.85 -11.18 1.35
CA TYR A 277 5.89 -10.19 1.09
C TYR A 277 7.19 -10.84 0.63
N ALA A 278 7.62 -11.92 1.28
CA ALA A 278 8.82 -12.66 0.90
C ALA A 278 8.69 -13.29 -0.49
N ASP A 279 7.56 -13.95 -0.78
CA ASP A 279 7.28 -14.52 -2.10
C ASP A 279 7.27 -13.43 -3.20
N VAL A 280 6.61 -12.29 -2.97
CA VAL A 280 6.53 -11.19 -3.95
C VAL A 280 7.90 -10.51 -4.15
N LEU A 281 8.68 -10.29 -3.09
CA LEU A 281 10.02 -9.72 -3.22
C LEU A 281 10.93 -10.64 -4.05
N HIS A 282 10.80 -11.95 -3.86
CA HIS A 282 11.51 -12.96 -4.65
C HIS A 282 11.09 -12.94 -6.12
N GLU A 283 9.79 -12.91 -6.42
CA GLU A 283 9.27 -12.77 -7.79
C GLU A 283 9.81 -11.51 -8.49
N LEU A 284 9.85 -10.37 -7.78
CA LEU A 284 10.36 -9.11 -8.30
C LEU A 284 11.86 -9.17 -8.59
N ALA A 285 12.65 -9.78 -7.69
CA ALA A 285 14.09 -9.96 -7.85
C ALA A 285 14.40 -10.89 -9.04
N GLN A 286 13.65 -12.00 -9.18
CA GLN A 286 13.76 -12.90 -10.33
C GLN A 286 13.39 -12.20 -11.64
N LEU A 287 12.30 -11.43 -11.68
CA LEU A 287 11.84 -10.74 -12.88
C LEU A 287 12.89 -9.76 -13.41
N ARG A 288 13.51 -8.96 -12.52
CA ARG A 288 14.50 -7.96 -12.91
C ARG A 288 15.91 -8.53 -13.06
N GLY A 289 16.17 -9.72 -12.53
CA GLY A 289 17.48 -10.37 -12.56
C GLY A 289 18.52 -9.76 -11.61
N GLU A 290 18.10 -9.07 -10.55
CA GLU A 290 18.98 -8.44 -9.57
C GLU A 290 18.32 -8.39 -8.19
N ASP A 291 19.02 -8.90 -7.17
CA ASP A 291 18.55 -8.92 -5.78
C ASP A 291 18.45 -7.53 -5.16
N PHE A 292 17.50 -7.36 -4.24
CA PHE A 292 17.41 -6.18 -3.39
C PHE A 292 18.34 -6.32 -2.17
N SER A 293 18.80 -5.18 -1.66
CA SER A 293 19.63 -5.08 -0.46
C SER A 293 18.87 -4.45 0.72
N GLN A 294 17.83 -3.67 0.41
CA GLN A 294 17.00 -2.97 1.38
C GLN A 294 15.55 -2.93 0.90
N LEU A 295 14.61 -3.00 1.85
CA LEU A 295 13.19 -2.82 1.63
C LEU A 295 12.70 -1.61 2.44
N HIS A 296 12.17 -0.60 1.76
CA HIS A 296 11.59 0.58 2.40
C HIS A 296 10.10 0.35 2.67
N ILE A 297 9.69 0.28 3.93
CA ILE A 297 8.27 0.18 4.30
C ILE A 297 7.77 1.59 4.64
N VAL A 298 6.79 2.07 3.89
CA VAL A 298 6.21 3.41 4.06
C VAL A 298 4.71 3.34 4.30
N GLY A 299 4.07 4.46 4.64
CA GLY A 299 2.63 4.51 4.90
C GLY A 299 2.27 4.16 6.35
N GLY A 300 0.99 4.21 6.70
CA GLY A 300 0.51 3.95 8.07
C GLY A 300 0.91 2.57 8.62
N GLY A 301 1.03 1.57 7.74
CA GLY A 301 1.45 0.22 8.11
C GLY A 301 2.89 0.12 8.58
N CYS A 302 3.77 1.06 8.23
CA CYS A 302 5.16 1.07 8.70
C CYS A 302 5.28 1.37 10.20
N GLN A 303 4.18 1.79 10.86
CA GLN A 303 4.12 1.95 12.31
C GLN A 303 4.00 0.60 13.05
N ASN A 304 3.62 -0.48 12.37
CA ASN A 304 3.52 -1.80 12.96
C ASN A 304 4.91 -2.46 13.05
N THR A 305 5.58 -2.27 14.18
CA THR A 305 6.95 -2.78 14.41
C THR A 305 7.03 -4.30 14.36
N LEU A 306 5.97 -5.02 14.76
CA LEU A 306 5.89 -6.48 14.66
C LEU A 306 5.93 -6.92 13.19
N LEU A 307 5.06 -6.33 12.35
CA LEU A 307 5.01 -6.66 10.93
C LEU A 307 6.29 -6.24 10.19
N ASN A 308 6.89 -5.10 10.56
CA ASN A 308 8.18 -4.68 9.99
C ASN A 308 9.29 -5.71 10.27
N GLN A 309 9.37 -6.22 11.50
CA GLN A 309 10.36 -7.24 11.86
C GLN A 309 10.05 -8.58 11.19
N LEU A 310 8.79 -9.02 11.15
CA LEU A 310 8.40 -10.23 10.43
C LEU A 310 8.72 -10.14 8.94
N CYS A 311 8.55 -8.97 8.33
CA CYS A 311 8.92 -8.73 6.94
C CYS A 311 10.44 -8.78 6.75
N ALA A 312 11.24 -8.17 7.63
CA ALA A 312 12.69 -8.28 7.59
C ALA A 312 13.15 -9.75 7.67
N ASP A 313 12.59 -10.49 8.61
CA ASP A 313 12.93 -11.89 8.87
C ASP A 313 12.52 -12.82 7.73
N ALA A 314 11.27 -12.72 7.26
CA ALA A 314 10.74 -13.57 6.19
C ALA A 314 11.45 -13.32 4.85
N CYS A 315 11.75 -12.05 4.53
CA CYS A 315 12.47 -11.68 3.31
C CYS A 315 13.99 -11.85 3.42
N GLY A 316 14.54 -12.05 4.63
CA GLY A 316 15.98 -12.07 4.86
C GLY A 316 16.68 -10.76 4.47
N ILE A 317 15.98 -9.62 4.55
CA ILE A 317 16.44 -8.32 4.03
C ILE A 317 16.40 -7.24 5.10
N ARG A 318 17.28 -6.24 5.00
CA ARG A 318 17.20 -5.04 5.84
C ARG A 318 15.94 -4.26 5.49
N VAL A 319 15.11 -4.00 6.48
CA VAL A 319 13.92 -3.16 6.36
C VAL A 319 14.21 -1.77 6.92
N ILE A 320 13.77 -0.73 6.20
CA ILE A 320 13.81 0.66 6.65
C ILE A 320 12.38 1.18 6.67
N ALA A 321 11.82 1.35 7.86
CA ALA A 321 10.46 1.84 8.03
C ALA A 321 10.43 3.37 8.13
N GLY A 322 9.57 4.00 7.33
CA GLY A 322 9.35 5.45 7.28
C GLY A 322 9.60 6.05 5.89
N PRO A 323 8.93 7.17 5.56
CA PRO A 323 8.00 7.94 6.40
C PRO A 323 6.59 7.33 6.49
N VAL A 324 5.86 7.66 7.57
CA VAL A 324 4.44 7.26 7.77
C VAL A 324 3.52 7.95 6.76
N GLU A 325 3.75 9.25 6.51
CA GLU A 325 2.93 10.11 5.66
C GLU A 325 3.50 10.19 4.23
N ALA A 326 3.85 9.04 3.64
CA ALA A 326 4.57 8.98 2.36
C ALA A 326 3.77 9.54 1.17
N SER A 327 2.47 9.22 1.06
CA SER A 327 1.61 9.78 0.00
C SER A 327 1.56 11.31 0.06
N THR A 328 1.24 11.84 1.25
CA THR A 328 1.34 13.28 1.55
C THR A 328 2.69 13.88 1.18
N LEU A 329 3.81 13.27 1.59
CA LEU A 329 5.14 13.78 1.24
C LEU A 329 5.40 13.77 -0.27
N GLY A 330 5.02 12.71 -0.98
CA GLY A 330 5.21 12.59 -2.43
C GLY A 330 4.43 13.67 -3.19
N ASN A 331 3.19 13.92 -2.75
CA ASN A 331 2.36 15.03 -3.24
C ASN A 331 3.07 16.39 -3.05
N ILE A 332 3.57 16.67 -1.84
CA ILE A 332 4.34 17.89 -1.56
C ILE A 332 5.61 17.97 -2.42
N GLY A 333 6.33 16.87 -2.62
CA GLY A 333 7.54 16.82 -3.43
C GLY A 333 7.30 17.31 -4.86
N ILE A 334 6.23 16.85 -5.52
CA ILE A 334 5.85 17.29 -6.87
C ILE A 334 5.44 18.77 -6.89
N GLN A 335 4.73 19.25 -5.86
CA GLN A 335 4.40 20.67 -5.73
C GLN A 335 5.67 21.53 -5.64
N LEU A 336 6.63 21.13 -4.81
CA LEU A 336 7.91 21.84 -4.65
C LEU A 336 8.75 21.84 -5.93
N MET A 337 8.76 20.75 -6.70
CA MET A 337 9.40 20.72 -8.03
C MET A 337 8.71 21.69 -9.00
N THR A 338 7.38 21.72 -9.00
CA THR A 338 6.60 22.64 -9.83
C THR A 338 6.86 24.12 -9.45
N LEU A 339 7.15 24.38 -8.19
CA LEU A 339 7.50 25.71 -7.67
C LEU A 339 8.99 26.07 -7.82
N ASP A 340 9.80 25.25 -8.51
CA ASP A 340 11.24 25.45 -8.70
C ASP A 340 12.05 25.47 -7.38
N GLU A 341 11.57 24.75 -6.36
CA GLU A 341 12.23 24.62 -5.06
C GLU A 341 13.04 23.33 -4.91
N LEU A 342 12.76 22.32 -5.75
CA LEU A 342 13.46 21.04 -5.85
C LEU A 342 13.66 20.65 -7.32
N ASN A 343 14.78 20.01 -7.64
CA ASN A 343 15.12 19.73 -9.04
C ASN A 343 14.43 18.48 -9.61
N ASN A 344 14.30 17.42 -8.80
CA ASN A 344 13.85 16.09 -9.22
C ASN A 344 13.51 15.20 -8.01
N VAL A 345 13.03 13.98 -8.27
CA VAL A 345 12.63 13.00 -7.24
C VAL A 345 13.80 12.59 -6.35
N ASP A 346 15.00 12.39 -6.92
CA ASP A 346 16.17 11.99 -6.13
C ASP A 346 16.61 13.09 -5.15
N ASP A 347 16.50 14.36 -5.55
CA ASP A 347 16.72 15.54 -4.70
C ASP A 347 15.72 15.56 -3.53
N PHE A 348 14.46 15.18 -3.80
CA PHE A 348 13.43 15.05 -2.77
C PHE A 348 13.67 13.87 -1.82
N HIS A 349 14.11 12.69 -2.32
CA HIS A 349 14.48 11.56 -1.48
C HIS A 349 15.56 11.92 -0.46
N GLN A 350 16.53 12.78 -0.83
CA GLN A 350 17.53 13.28 0.12
C GLN A 350 16.93 14.18 1.20
N VAL A 351 15.95 15.01 0.87
CA VAL A 351 15.23 15.80 1.89
C VAL A 351 14.48 14.89 2.85
N VAL A 352 13.77 13.88 2.33
CA VAL A 352 13.01 12.93 3.16
C VAL A 352 13.94 12.13 4.07
N SER A 353 15.06 11.63 3.55
CA SER A 353 15.99 10.79 4.33
C SER A 353 16.64 11.51 5.51
N THR A 354 16.83 12.84 5.43
CA THR A 354 17.38 13.65 6.52
C THR A 354 16.31 14.24 7.44
N THR A 355 15.04 14.22 7.04
CA THR A 355 13.94 14.88 7.76
C THR A 355 13.02 13.89 8.48
N ALA A 356 12.75 12.74 7.86
CA ALA A 356 11.84 11.74 8.41
C ALA A 356 12.52 10.85 9.46
N ASN A 357 11.75 10.37 10.43
CA ASN A 357 12.20 9.35 11.36
C ASN A 357 12.22 7.98 10.66
N LEU A 358 13.41 7.49 10.32
CA LEU A 358 13.60 6.19 9.67
C LEU A 358 14.08 5.15 10.70
N THR A 359 13.36 4.04 10.82
CA THR A 359 13.71 2.95 11.75
C THR A 359 14.22 1.73 10.99
N THR A 360 15.41 1.25 11.34
CA THR A 360 16.00 0.06 10.70
C THR A 360 15.61 -1.21 11.46
N PHE A 361 15.13 -2.20 10.73
CA PHE A 361 14.88 -3.57 11.21
C PHE A 361 15.88 -4.49 10.51
N THR A 362 16.67 -5.21 11.31
CA THR A 362 17.69 -6.15 10.81
C THR A 362 17.06 -7.54 10.75
N PRO A 363 17.23 -8.29 9.65
CA PRO A 363 16.69 -9.65 9.55
C PRO A 363 17.31 -10.53 10.64
N ASN A 364 16.46 -11.25 11.39
CA ASN A 364 16.87 -12.22 12.37
C ASN A 364 16.75 -13.65 11.77
N PRO A 365 17.87 -14.30 11.40
CA PRO A 365 17.82 -15.64 10.81
C PRO A 365 17.34 -16.72 11.79
N ASP A 366 17.38 -16.46 13.10
CA ASP A 366 16.97 -17.40 14.14
C ASP A 366 15.48 -17.24 14.55
N SER A 367 14.72 -16.38 13.87
CA SER A 367 13.31 -16.18 14.18
C SER A 367 12.43 -17.33 13.68
N GLU A 368 11.24 -17.50 14.30
CA GLU A 368 10.31 -18.58 13.93
C GLU A 368 9.90 -18.51 12.45
N ILE A 369 9.64 -17.30 11.92
CA ILE A 369 9.27 -17.13 10.51
C ILE A 369 10.45 -17.36 9.57
N ALA A 370 11.67 -16.98 9.95
CA ALA A 370 12.87 -17.27 9.14
C ALA A 370 13.11 -18.79 9.04
N HIS A 371 12.96 -19.52 10.16
CA HIS A 371 13.01 -20.99 10.16
C HIS A 371 11.90 -21.60 9.29
N TYR A 372 10.67 -21.08 9.38
CA TYR A 372 9.54 -21.54 8.56
C TYR A 372 9.82 -21.36 7.06
N VAL A 373 10.32 -20.18 6.65
CA VAL A 373 10.72 -19.89 5.26
C VAL A 373 11.83 -20.82 4.79
N ALA A 374 12.86 -21.07 5.60
CA ALA A 374 13.94 -21.99 5.25
C ALA A 374 13.44 -23.43 5.03
N GLN A 375 12.49 -23.90 5.86
CA GLN A 375 11.86 -25.22 5.70
C GLN A 375 11.05 -25.33 4.40
N LEU A 376 10.28 -24.29 4.06
CA LEU A 376 9.50 -24.26 2.80
C LEU A 376 10.40 -24.35 1.57
N HIS A 377 11.51 -23.60 1.54
CA HIS A 377 12.46 -23.64 0.41
C HIS A 377 13.08 -25.02 0.22
N SER A 378 13.47 -25.69 1.31
CA SER A 378 14.03 -27.05 1.23
C SER A 378 13.01 -28.08 0.68
N THR A 379 11.73 -27.90 1.03
CA THR A 379 10.64 -28.76 0.55
C THR A 379 10.33 -28.50 -0.93
N ARG A 380 10.38 -27.24 -1.40
CA ARG A 380 10.21 -26.89 -2.83
C ARG A 380 11.33 -27.49 -3.68
N GLN A 381 12.59 -27.36 -3.26
CA GLN A 381 13.74 -27.96 -3.97
C GLN A 381 13.67 -29.49 -4.05
N THR A 382 13.19 -30.15 -2.98
CA THR A 382 13.05 -31.61 -2.98
C THR A 382 11.96 -32.08 -3.95
N LYS A 383 10.90 -31.29 -4.17
CA LYS A 383 9.86 -31.60 -5.16
C LYS A 383 10.33 -31.39 -6.60
N GLU A 384 11.16 -30.38 -6.86
CA GLU A 384 11.73 -30.14 -8.19
C GLU A 384 12.81 -31.17 -8.58
N LEU A 385 13.49 -31.79 -7.62
CA LEU A 385 14.45 -32.88 -7.88
C LEU A 385 13.78 -34.26 -8.07
N CYS A 386 12.50 -34.39 -7.73
CA CYS A 386 11.71 -35.63 -7.84
C CYS A 386 10.69 -35.61 -9.01
N ALA A 387 10.59 -34.50 -9.75
CA ALA A 387 9.80 -34.35 -10.97
C ALA A 387 10.72 -34.30 -12.18
#